data_AF-A0A1B0B0V1-F1
#
_entry.id   AF-A0A1B0B0V1-F1
#
_cell.length_a   1.000
_cell.length_b   1.000
_cell.length_c   1.000
_cell.angle_alpha   90.00
_cell.angle_beta   90.00
_cell.angle_gamma   90.00
#
_symmetry.space_group_name_H-M   'P 1'
#
loop_
_entity.id
_entity.type
_entity.pdbx_description
1 polymer ?
#
loop_
_entity_poly.entity_id
_entity_poly.type
_entity_poly.pdbx_seq_one_letter_code
_entity_poly.pdbx_strand_id
1 'polypeptide(L)'
;MRRNLGRNIDIADGKKLVNEAFNDALDVLSEEDRQLPQVENVLPFLQRGIGIHREARSLLQMARLKHRERVLRRMEYCSAADVIEFKGRVACELSSADELLVTEMIFNSVFNDMTTP
;
A
#
# COMPACT_ATOMS: atom_id res chain seq x y z
N MET A 1 6.23 13.61 -12.33
CA MET A 1 6.81 12.30 -12.71
C MET A 1 7.24 11.58 -11.43
N ARG A 2 6.44 10.65 -10.88
CA ARG A 2 6.83 9.82 -9.74
C ARG A 2 6.59 8.33 -10.07
N ARG A 3 7.72 7.67 -10.35
CA ARG A 3 8.17 6.35 -9.89
C ARG A 3 7.14 5.20 -9.89
N ASN A 4 7.46 4.20 -10.73
CA ASN A 4 7.12 2.78 -10.55
C ASN A 4 7.15 2.36 -9.08
N LEU A 5 6.01 2.21 -8.41
CA LEU A 5 5.94 1.52 -7.12
C LEU A 5 4.60 0.80 -6.97
N GLY A 6 4.70 -0.53 -7.02
CA GLY A 6 3.59 -1.44 -6.82
C GLY A 6 2.99 -1.91 -8.14
N ARG A 7 3.54 -2.99 -8.71
CA ARG A 7 2.65 -3.93 -9.41
C ARG A 7 1.64 -4.38 -8.35
N ASN A 8 0.52 -3.69 -8.25
CA ASN A 8 -0.69 -4.29 -7.75
C ASN A 8 -1.00 -5.38 -8.77
N ILE A 9 -0.41 -6.56 -8.58
CA ILE A 9 -0.88 -7.80 -9.22
C ILE A 9 -2.36 -7.78 -8.92
N ASP A 10 -3.24 -7.67 -9.91
CA ASP A 10 -4.68 -7.67 -9.67
C ASP A 10 -5.07 -9.02 -9.00
N ILE A 11 -6.23 -9.11 -8.35
CA ILE A 11 -6.84 -10.40 -7.98
C ILE A 11 -6.87 -11.30 -9.22
N ALA A 12 -7.18 -10.74 -10.39
CA ALA A 12 -7.14 -11.45 -11.67
C ALA A 12 -5.75 -12.02 -11.98
N ASP A 13 -4.69 -11.22 -11.81
CA ASP A 13 -3.31 -11.68 -12.03
C ASP A 13 -2.88 -12.73 -10.99
N GLY A 14 -3.34 -12.59 -9.75
CA GLY A 14 -3.08 -13.57 -8.69
C GLY A 14 -3.71 -14.92 -9.00
N LYS A 15 -4.97 -14.93 -9.45
CA LYS A 15 -5.66 -16.17 -9.84
C LYS A 15 -5.00 -16.84 -11.05
N LYS A 16 -4.50 -16.06 -12.02
CA LYS A 16 -3.72 -16.60 -13.16
C LYS A 16 -2.44 -17.30 -12.69
N LEU A 17 -1.65 -16.65 -11.84
CA LEU A 17 -0.42 -17.24 -11.30
C LEU A 17 -0.68 -18.52 -10.50
N VAL A 18 -1.77 -18.56 -9.72
CA VAL A 18 -2.16 -19.77 -8.99
C VAL A 18 -2.61 -20.88 -9.92
N ASN A 19 -3.35 -20.56 -11.00
CA ASN A 19 -3.71 -21.56 -12.00
C ASN A 19 -2.49 -22.14 -12.73
N GLU A 20 -1.55 -21.29 -13.15
CA GLU A 20 -0.31 -21.72 -13.81
C GLU A 20 0.51 -22.62 -12.87
N ALA A 21 0.79 -22.17 -11.65
CA ALA A 21 1.54 -22.95 -10.68
C ALA A 21 0.84 -24.25 -10.28
N PHE A 22 -0.49 -24.27 -10.24
CA PHE A 22 -1.26 -25.48 -9.96
C PHE A 22 -1.17 -26.48 -11.12
N ASN A 23 -1.33 -26.03 -12.37
CA ASN A 23 -1.19 -26.89 -13.55
C ASN A 23 0.23 -27.44 -13.71
N ASP A 24 1.25 -26.61 -13.49
CA ASP A 24 2.66 -27.05 -13.51
C ASP A 24 2.92 -28.15 -12.47
N ALA A 25 2.28 -28.06 -11.28
CA ALA A 25 2.38 -29.09 -10.25
C ALA A 25 1.61 -30.37 -10.62
N LEU A 26 0.48 -30.26 -11.32
CA LEU A 26 -0.28 -31.42 -11.80
C LEU A 26 0.47 -32.20 -12.88
N ASP A 27 1.31 -31.55 -13.67
CA ASP A 27 2.05 -32.21 -14.74
C ASP A 27 3.06 -33.26 -14.26
N VAL A 28 3.44 -33.21 -12.97
CA VAL A 28 4.28 -34.21 -12.30
C VAL A 28 3.49 -35.45 -11.89
N LEU A 29 2.16 -35.37 -11.83
CA LEU A 29 1.28 -36.46 -11.43
C LEU A 29 0.84 -37.31 -12.62
N SER A 30 0.53 -38.58 -12.34
CA SER A 30 -0.11 -39.48 -13.30
C SER A 30 -1.53 -39.00 -13.65
N GLU A 31 -2.06 -39.37 -14.81
CA GLU A 31 -3.42 -38.96 -15.21
C GLU A 31 -4.51 -39.47 -14.26
N GLU A 32 -4.32 -40.64 -13.64
CA GLU A 32 -5.22 -41.18 -12.62
C GLU A 32 -5.22 -40.31 -11.36
N ASP A 33 -4.05 -39.87 -10.90
CA ASP A 33 -3.94 -39.02 -9.71
C ASP A 33 -4.51 -37.62 -9.96
N ARG A 34 -4.42 -37.09 -11.19
CA ARG A 34 -4.99 -35.78 -11.56
C ARG A 34 -6.52 -35.75 -11.43
N GLN A 35 -7.18 -36.89 -11.63
CA GLN A 35 -8.64 -37.02 -11.55
C GLN A 35 -9.15 -37.27 -10.13
N LEU A 36 -8.25 -37.37 -9.14
CA LEU A 36 -8.67 -37.56 -7.75
C LEU A 36 -9.46 -36.34 -7.27
N PRO A 37 -10.62 -36.53 -6.62
CA PRO A 37 -11.44 -35.43 -6.12
C PRO A 37 -10.67 -34.49 -5.17
N GLN A 38 -9.72 -35.03 -4.42
CA GLN A 38 -8.87 -34.25 -3.52
C GLN A 38 -7.97 -33.28 -4.28
N VAL A 39 -7.54 -33.64 -5.48
CA VAL A 39 -6.70 -32.80 -6.35
C VAL A 39 -7.55 -31.70 -6.98
N GLU A 40 -8.67 -32.05 -7.62
CA GLU A 40 -9.56 -31.05 -8.26
C GLU A 40 -10.09 -30.00 -7.28
N ASN A 41 -10.41 -30.41 -6.04
CA ASN A 41 -11.01 -29.51 -5.07
C ASN A 41 -10.02 -28.51 -4.45
N VAL A 42 -8.69 -28.68 -4.61
CA VAL A 42 -7.68 -27.79 -4.00
C VAL A 42 -7.62 -26.42 -4.68
N LEU A 43 -7.80 -26.38 -6.00
CA LEU A 43 -7.67 -25.14 -6.78
C LEU A 43 -8.65 -24.03 -6.35
N PRO A 44 -9.95 -24.30 -6.16
CA PRO A 44 -10.89 -23.33 -5.61
C PRO A 44 -10.46 -22.74 -4.26
N PHE A 45 -9.87 -23.54 -3.36
CA PHE A 45 -9.38 -23.05 -2.06
C PHE A 45 -8.17 -22.14 -2.21
N LEU A 46 -7.21 -22.50 -3.08
CA LEU A 46 -6.03 -21.68 -3.36
C LEU A 46 -6.44 -20.32 -3.96
N GLN A 47 -7.34 -20.31 -4.94
CA GLN A 47 -7.86 -19.09 -5.54
C GLN A 47 -8.62 -18.21 -4.53
N ARG A 48 -9.36 -18.82 -3.60
CA ARG A 48 -10.09 -18.09 -2.54
C ARG A 48 -9.13 -17.48 -1.51
N GLY A 49 -8.04 -18.17 -1.16
CA GLY A 49 -7.02 -17.67 -0.25
C GLY A 49 -6.37 -16.34 -0.71
N ILE A 50 -6.23 -16.14 -2.02
CA ILE A 50 -5.68 -14.90 -2.61
C ILE A 50 -6.56 -13.68 -2.26
N GLY A 51 -7.88 -13.83 -2.31
CA GLY A 51 -8.82 -12.75 -2.01
C GLY A 51 -8.68 -12.28 -0.56
N ILE A 52 -8.71 -13.24 0.37
CA ILE A 52 -8.64 -12.99 1.82
C ILE A 52 -7.34 -12.27 2.20
N HIS A 53 -6.19 -12.75 1.71
CA HIS A 53 -4.89 -12.15 2.05
C HIS A 53 -4.75 -10.72 1.52
N ARG A 54 -5.34 -10.42 0.35
CA ARG A 54 -5.32 -9.08 -0.25
C ARG A 54 -6.25 -8.11 0.47
N GLU A 55 -7.46 -8.55 0.79
CA GLU A 55 -8.43 -7.76 1.56
C GLU A 55 -7.84 -7.38 2.92
N ALA A 56 -7.25 -8.35 3.63
CA ALA A 56 -6.56 -8.11 4.89
C ALA A 56 -5.42 -7.08 4.74
N ARG A 57 -4.58 -7.22 3.70
CA ARG A 57 -3.50 -6.25 3.42
C ARG A 57 -4.04 -4.86 3.10
N SER A 58 -5.12 -4.75 2.33
CA SER A 58 -5.77 -3.47 2.00
C SER A 58 -6.31 -2.79 3.26
N LEU A 59 -7.05 -3.54 4.08
CA LEU A 59 -7.59 -3.05 5.36
C LEU A 59 -6.49 -2.58 6.31
N LEU A 60 -5.38 -3.32 6.43
CA LEU A 60 -4.23 -2.90 7.23
C LEU A 60 -3.60 -1.60 6.71
N GLN A 61 -3.47 -1.43 5.38
CA GLN A 61 -2.96 -0.18 4.81
C GLN A 61 -3.92 0.98 5.06
N MET A 62 -5.24 0.76 4.93
CA MET A 62 -6.24 1.77 5.28
C MET A 62 -6.16 2.17 6.75
N ALA A 63 -5.97 1.23 7.67
CA ALA A 63 -5.77 1.54 9.09
C ALA A 63 -4.51 2.41 9.31
N ARG A 64 -3.39 2.09 8.65
CA ARG A 64 -2.17 2.91 8.69
C ARG A 64 -2.39 4.33 8.15
N LEU A 65 -3.18 4.47 7.08
CA LEU A 65 -3.52 5.78 6.53
C LEU A 65 -4.33 6.62 7.50
N LYS A 66 -5.33 6.03 8.16
CA LYS A 66 -6.13 6.71 9.21
C LYS A 66 -5.25 7.21 10.37
N HIS A 67 -4.25 6.43 10.78
CA HIS A 67 -3.30 6.87 11.80
C HIS A 67 -2.46 8.07 11.34
N ARG A 68 -2.00 8.07 10.09
CA ARG A 68 -1.23 9.18 9.51
C ARG A 68 -2.09 10.44 9.38
N GLU A 69 -3.32 10.31 8.89
CA GLU A 69 -4.30 11.40 8.80
C GLU A 69 -4.55 12.04 10.17
N ARG A 70 -4.70 11.23 11.22
CA ARG A 70 -4.83 11.74 12.61
C ARG A 70 -3.64 12.60 13.04
N VAL A 71 -2.41 12.20 12.67
CA VAL A 71 -1.21 12.99 12.99
C VAL A 71 -1.22 14.30 12.21
N LEU A 72 -1.54 14.27 10.91
CA LEU A 72 -1.62 15.47 10.07
C LEU A 72 -2.68 16.47 10.57
N ARG A 73 -3.83 15.98 11.03
CA ARG A 73 -4.86 16.82 11.68
C ARG A 73 -4.37 17.44 12.98
N ARG A 74 -3.69 16.67 13.84
CA ARG A 74 -3.17 17.16 15.12
C ARG A 74 -2.05 18.20 14.95
N MET A 75 -1.30 18.11 13.86
CA MET A 75 -0.24 19.05 13.51
C MET A 75 -0.73 20.21 12.63
N GLU A 76 -2.05 20.33 12.42
CA GLU A 76 -2.70 21.42 11.66
C GLU A 76 -2.31 21.50 10.18
N TYR A 77 -1.92 20.36 9.57
CA TYR A 77 -1.70 20.27 8.12
C TYR A 77 -3.02 20.15 7.34
N CYS A 78 -4.05 19.62 7.98
CA CYS A 78 -5.42 19.57 7.47
C CYS A 78 -6.43 19.74 8.60
N SER A 79 -7.61 20.24 8.26
CA SER A 79 -8.72 20.39 9.20
C SER A 79 -9.35 19.04 9.59
N ALA A 80 -10.24 19.06 10.59
CA ALA A 80 -11.01 17.87 10.98
C ALA A 80 -11.90 17.31 9.85
N ALA A 81 -12.19 18.12 8.82
CA ALA A 81 -12.94 17.72 7.61
C ALA A 81 -12.02 17.35 6.43
N ASP A 82 -10.72 17.10 6.68
CA ASP A 82 -9.69 16.76 5.68
C ASP A 82 -9.44 17.83 4.61
N VAL A 83 -9.76 19.08 4.92
CA VAL A 83 -9.40 20.21 4.06
C VAL A 83 -7.95 20.60 4.35
N ILE A 84 -7.11 20.68 3.31
CA ILE A 84 -5.69 21.03 3.44
C ILE A 84 -5.53 22.48 3.89
N GLU A 85 -4.80 22.67 4.99
CA GLU A 85 -4.47 23.98 5.56
C GLU A 85 -3.21 24.58 4.92
N PHE A 86 -2.87 25.83 5.27
CA PHE A 86 -1.71 26.51 4.69
C PHE A 86 -0.40 25.74 4.89
N LYS A 87 -0.17 25.19 6.09
CA LYS A 87 0.99 24.36 6.42
C LYS A 87 1.06 23.09 5.55
N GLY A 88 -0.10 22.48 5.30
CA GLY A 88 -0.26 21.36 4.37
C GLY A 88 0.17 21.70 2.94
N ARG A 89 -0.25 22.86 2.43
CA ARG A 89 0.16 23.34 1.11
C ARG A 89 1.66 23.57 1.02
N VAL A 90 2.26 24.20 2.04
CA VAL A 90 3.71 24.43 2.07
C VAL A 90 4.48 23.12 2.02
N ALA A 91 4.09 22.12 2.81
CA ALA A 91 4.75 20.81 2.78
C ALA A 91 4.61 20.09 1.43
N CYS A 92 3.50 20.26 0.71
CA CYS A 92 3.33 19.66 -0.62
C CYS A 92 4.31 20.21 -1.67
N GLU A 93 4.81 21.43 -1.49
CA GLU A 93 5.79 22.04 -2.40
C GLU A 93 7.23 21.64 -2.09
N LEU A 94 7.49 21.08 -0.89
CA LEU A 94 8.79 20.53 -0.53
C LEU A 94 8.93 19.14 -1.17
N SER A 95 10.01 18.91 -1.92
CA SER A 95 10.22 17.65 -2.64
C SER A 95 11.60 17.01 -2.46
N SER A 96 12.52 17.73 -1.80
CA SER A 96 13.94 17.38 -1.70
C SER A 96 14.42 17.10 -0.28
N ALA A 97 13.53 17.18 0.72
CA ALA A 97 13.83 17.01 2.14
C ALA A 97 12.66 16.33 2.87
N ASP A 98 12.83 16.00 4.15
CA ASP A 98 11.73 15.54 5.00
C ASP A 98 10.69 16.68 5.14
N GLU A 99 9.61 16.57 4.37
CA GLU A 99 8.70 17.67 4.10
C GLU A 99 8.02 18.17 5.38
N LEU A 100 7.65 17.25 6.28
CA LEU A 100 7.01 17.59 7.53
C LEU A 100 7.99 18.29 8.47
N LEU A 101 9.19 17.72 8.66
CA LEU A 101 10.19 18.29 9.54
C LEU A 101 10.63 19.68 9.10
N VAL A 102 10.92 19.87 7.80
CA VAL A 102 11.33 21.17 7.27
C VAL A 102 10.20 22.20 7.40
N THR A 103 8.96 21.79 7.14
CA THR A 103 7.81 22.68 7.33
C THR A 103 7.64 23.09 8.80
N GLU A 104 7.82 22.17 9.75
CA GLU A 104 7.82 22.52 11.17
C GLU A 104 8.94 23.51 11.52
N MET A 105 10.14 23.31 11.00
CA MET A 105 11.26 24.23 11.23
C MET A 105 10.98 25.63 10.68
N ILE A 106 10.34 25.74 9.51
CA ILE A 106 9.93 27.02 8.92
C ILE A 106 8.90 27.72 9.82
N PHE A 107 7.84 27.02 10.23
CA PHE A 107 6.75 27.62 11.00
C PHE A 107 7.14 27.91 12.46
N ASN A 108 8.08 27.16 13.03
CA ASN A 108 8.60 27.38 14.38
C ASN A 108 9.79 28.35 14.41
N SER A 109 10.00 29.13 13.33
CA SER A 109 11.01 30.19 13.27
C SER A 109 12.46 29.73 13.48
N VAL A 110 12.76 28.43 13.31
CA VAL A 110 14.11 27.87 13.52
C VAL A 110 15.14 28.50 12.58
N PHE A 111 14.71 28.91 11.39
CA PHE A 111 15.57 29.54 10.39
C PHE A 111 15.80 31.05 10.61
N ASN A 112 15.06 31.70 11.50
CA ASN A 112 15.12 33.17 11.64
C ASN A 112 16.44 33.65 12.26
N ASP A 113 17.09 32.82 13.06
CA ASP A 113 18.36 33.14 13.72
C ASP A 113 19.59 32.68 12.91
N MET A 114 19.37 32.13 11.71
CA MET A 114 20.45 31.68 10.84
C MET A 114 20.81 32.74 9.81
N THR A 115 22.08 33.13 9.77
CA THR A 115 22.64 33.94 8.69
C THR A 115 22.99 33.08 7.50
N THR A 116 22.71 33.58 6.30
CA THR A 116 23.18 32.95 5.07
C THR A 116 24.72 32.98 5.04
N PRO A 117 25.39 31.88 4.63
CA PRO A 117 26.85 31.84 4.49
C PRO A 117 27.40 32.85 3.49
#